data_AF-A0A1X2INP7-F1
#
_entry.id   AF-A0A1X2INP7-F1
#
_cell.length_a   1.000
_cell.length_b   1.000
_cell.length_c   1.000
_cell.angle_alpha   90.00
_cell.angle_beta   90.00
_cell.angle_gamma   90.00
#
_symmetry.space_group_name_H-M   'P 1'
#
loop_
_entity.id
_entity.type
_entity.pdbx_description
1 polymer ?
#
loop_
_entity_poly.entity_id
_entity_poly.type
_entity_poly.pdbx_seq_one_letter_code
_entity_poly.pdbx_strand_id
1 'polypeptide(L)'
;MSNAVDESKARIQALHEAEKKLVLLVETAGEALDVLTDDGPSDEDAEMAIRERAGEFADLTNRYFSLVNDVQLTVRQQTHFLTKTASLPSTTKTIPFRRSVAGEQKELEIWTGALSTIQQRLQEIKRISLGEQQSTP
;
A
#
# COMPACT_ATOMS: atom_id res chain seq x y z
N MET A 1 -11.60 15.11 10.17
CA MET A 1 -10.30 14.62 9.65
C MET A 1 -10.00 13.17 10.03
N SER A 2 -10.53 12.60 11.13
CA SER A 2 -10.34 11.17 11.50
C SER A 2 -10.85 10.17 10.45
N ASN A 3 -12.10 10.32 9.99
CA ASN A 3 -12.72 9.35 9.07
C ASN A 3 -11.96 9.07 7.77
N ALA A 4 -11.23 10.05 7.23
CA ALA A 4 -10.50 9.88 5.97
C ALA A 4 -9.24 9.02 6.15
N VAL A 5 -8.58 9.11 7.30
CA VAL A 5 -7.40 8.30 7.64
C VAL A 5 -7.82 6.85 7.93
N ASP A 6 -8.93 6.68 8.65
CA ASP A 6 -9.49 5.37 8.96
C ASP A 6 -9.96 4.63 7.69
N GLU A 7 -10.60 5.34 6.74
CA GLU A 7 -10.99 4.77 5.46
C GLU A 7 -9.77 4.41 4.58
N SER A 8 -8.75 5.27 4.54
CA SER A 8 -7.51 4.98 3.80
C SER A 8 -6.81 3.73 4.34
N LYS A 9 -6.71 3.58 5.66
CA LYS A 9 -6.13 2.40 6.31
C LYS A 9 -6.89 1.12 5.96
N ALA A 10 -8.23 1.15 6.03
CA ALA A 10 -9.06 0.01 5.67
C ALA A 10 -8.89 -0.40 4.19
N ARG A 11 -8.72 0.57 3.29
CA ARG A 11 -8.50 0.33 1.85
C ARG A 11 -7.15 -0.32 1.58
N ILE A 12 -6.08 0.14 2.24
CA ILE A 12 -4.74 -0.46 2.15
C ILE A 12 -4.78 -1.91 2.66
N GLN A 13 -5.47 -2.16 3.77
CA GLN A 13 -5.63 -3.51 4.30
C GLN A 13 -6.39 -4.43 3.33
N ALA A 14 -7.49 -3.96 2.73
CA ALA A 14 -8.24 -4.71 1.73
C ALA A 14 -7.40 -5.02 0.47
N LEU A 15 -6.52 -4.10 0.06
CA LEU A 15 -5.61 -4.34 -1.05
C LEU A 15 -4.56 -5.41 -0.69
N HIS A 16 -4.01 -5.35 0.52
CA HIS A 16 -3.09 -6.37 1.02
C HIS A 16 -3.73 -7.77 1.12
N GLU A 17 -5.01 -7.84 1.48
CA GLU A 17 -5.77 -9.09 1.44
C GLU A 17 -5.95 -9.61 0.01
N ALA A 18 -6.19 -8.73 -0.98
CA ALA A 18 -6.22 -9.12 -2.38
C ALA A 18 -4.86 -9.61 -2.90
N GLU A 19 -3.76 -9.00 -2.45
CA GLU A 19 -2.40 -9.48 -2.76
C GLU A 19 -2.16 -10.90 -2.23
N LYS A 20 -2.61 -11.21 -1.01
CA LYS A 20 -2.54 -12.58 -0.48
C LYS A 20 -3.36 -13.56 -1.32
N LYS A 21 -4.56 -13.15 -1.76
CA LYS A 21 -5.39 -13.97 -2.65
C LYS A 21 -4.74 -14.20 -4.02
N LEU A 22 -3.95 -13.26 -4.52
CA LEU A 22 -3.16 -13.44 -5.74
C LEU A 22 -2.08 -14.51 -5.58
N VAL A 23 -1.41 -14.55 -4.43
CA VAL A 23 -0.43 -15.62 -4.13
C VAL A 23 -1.14 -16.98 -4.12
N LEU A 24 -2.25 -17.09 -3.38
CA LEU A 24 -3.06 -18.31 -3.33
C LEU A 24 -3.57 -18.75 -4.71
N LEU A 25 -3.85 -17.81 -5.59
CA LEU A 25 -4.31 -18.07 -6.96
C LEU A 25 -3.20 -18.72 -7.81
N VAL A 26 -1.96 -18.24 -7.67
CA VAL A 26 -0.80 -18.83 -8.36
C VAL A 26 -0.50 -20.22 -7.81
N GLU A 27 -0.55 -20.40 -6.49
CA GLU A 27 -0.38 -21.70 -5.84
C GLU A 27 -1.45 -22.70 -6.30
N THR A 28 -2.73 -22.30 -6.30
CA THR A 28 -3.85 -23.13 -6.76
C THR A 28 -3.70 -23.52 -8.23
N ALA A 29 -3.18 -22.61 -9.07
CA ALA A 29 -2.91 -22.92 -10.47
C ALA A 29 -1.74 -23.92 -10.63
N GLY A 30 -0.71 -23.82 -9.79
CA GLY A 30 0.38 -24.79 -9.74
C GLY A 30 -0.12 -26.18 -9.35
N GLU A 31 -0.88 -26.26 -8.25
CA GLU A 31 -1.51 -27.51 -7.79
C GLU A 31 -2.39 -28.14 -8.88
N ALA A 32 -3.18 -27.34 -9.59
CA ALA A 32 -4.02 -27.83 -10.68
C ALA A 32 -3.21 -28.40 -11.85
N LEU A 33 -2.08 -27.79 -12.18
CA LEU A 33 -1.18 -28.29 -13.23
C LEU A 33 -0.47 -29.57 -12.79
N ASP A 34 -0.05 -29.66 -11.52
CA ASP A 34 0.62 -30.85 -10.99
C ASP A 34 -0.29 -32.09 -11.06
N VAL A 35 -1.57 -31.94 -10.73
CA VAL A 35 -2.60 -33.00 -10.87
C VAL A 35 -2.74 -33.49 -12.31
N LEU A 36 -2.52 -32.62 -13.31
CA LEU A 36 -2.59 -32.99 -14.73
C LEU A 36 -1.31 -33.67 -15.24
N THR A 37 -0.16 -33.41 -14.62
CA THR A 37 1.15 -33.91 -15.08
C THR A 37 1.56 -35.26 -14.50
N ASP A 38 0.83 -35.78 -13.52
CA ASP A 38 1.15 -37.04 -12.87
C ASP A 38 0.97 -38.22 -13.85
N ASP A 39 2.06 -38.95 -14.16
CA ASP A 39 2.05 -40.13 -15.04
C ASP A 39 1.20 -41.23 -14.37
N GLY A 40 0.02 -41.48 -14.92
CA GLY A 40 -1.06 -42.28 -14.31
C GLY A 40 -0.69 -43.70 -13.86
N PRO A 41 -1.54 -44.34 -13.03
CA PRO A 41 -1.24 -45.66 -12.48
C PRO A 41 -1.31 -46.78 -13.53
N SER A 42 -0.50 -47.82 -13.31
CA SER A 42 -0.41 -49.01 -14.17
C SER A 42 -1.65 -49.92 -14.02
N ASP A 43 -2.49 -49.90 -15.04
CA ASP A 43 -3.36 -50.96 -15.59
C ASP A 43 -4.53 -51.59 -14.80
N GLU A 44 -4.68 -51.48 -13.47
CA GLU A 44 -5.89 -52.06 -12.80
C GLU A 44 -6.80 -51.07 -12.05
N ASP A 45 -6.27 -49.96 -11.53
CA ASP A 45 -7.07 -48.90 -10.85
C ASP A 45 -7.12 -47.58 -11.64
N ALA A 46 -6.73 -47.61 -12.92
CA ALA A 46 -6.56 -46.42 -13.74
C ALA A 46 -7.85 -45.60 -13.91
N GLU A 47 -9.00 -46.23 -14.12
CA GLU A 47 -10.26 -45.50 -14.28
C GLU A 47 -10.70 -44.77 -13.00
N MET A 48 -10.46 -45.37 -11.82
CA MET A 48 -10.81 -44.77 -10.54
C MET A 48 -9.88 -43.59 -10.23
N ALA A 49 -8.58 -43.77 -10.45
CA ALA A 49 -7.58 -42.72 -10.27
C ALA A 49 -7.77 -41.55 -11.24
N ILE A 50 -8.14 -41.81 -12.50
CA ILE A 50 -8.48 -40.75 -13.48
C ILE A 50 -9.70 -39.96 -13.01
N ARG A 51 -10.74 -40.64 -12.50
CA ARG A 51 -11.95 -39.97 -12.01
C ARG A 51 -11.66 -39.12 -10.77
N GLU A 52 -10.85 -39.62 -9.85
CA GLU A 52 -10.43 -38.89 -8.65
C GLU A 52 -9.63 -37.63 -9.03
N ARG A 53 -8.60 -37.77 -9.88
CA ARG A 53 -7.82 -36.62 -10.39
C ARG A 53 -8.67 -35.61 -11.16
N ALA A 54 -9.64 -36.07 -11.95
CA ALA A 54 -10.57 -35.18 -12.64
C ALA A 54 -11.45 -34.39 -11.65
N GLY A 55 -11.85 -35.00 -10.53
CA GLY A 55 -12.55 -34.34 -9.44
C GLY A 55 -11.68 -33.30 -8.73
N GLU A 56 -10.46 -33.69 -8.35
CA GLU A 56 -9.48 -32.79 -7.71
C GLU A 56 -9.15 -31.59 -8.60
N PHE A 57 -8.91 -31.83 -9.90
CA PHE A 57 -8.67 -30.76 -10.86
C PHE A 57 -9.88 -29.83 -11.01
N ALA A 58 -11.10 -30.37 -11.02
CA ALA A 58 -12.31 -29.56 -11.10
C ALA A 58 -12.47 -28.67 -9.85
N ASP A 59 -12.17 -29.19 -8.65
CA ASP A 59 -12.22 -28.44 -7.41
C ASP A 59 -11.16 -27.33 -7.36
N LEU A 60 -9.92 -27.63 -7.77
CA LEU A 60 -8.85 -26.64 -7.89
C LEU A 60 -9.18 -25.56 -8.91
N THR A 61 -9.78 -25.93 -10.04
CA THR A 61 -10.25 -24.99 -11.07
C THR A 61 -11.36 -24.08 -10.56
N ASN A 62 -12.34 -24.63 -9.83
CA ASN A 62 -13.40 -23.85 -9.20
C ASN A 62 -12.84 -22.86 -8.18
N ARG A 63 -11.89 -23.31 -7.35
CA ARG A 63 -11.19 -22.47 -6.38
C ARG A 63 -10.40 -21.35 -7.07
N TYR A 64 -9.68 -21.67 -8.15
CA TYR A 64 -8.97 -20.70 -8.97
C TYR A 64 -9.90 -19.60 -9.49
N PHE A 65 -11.02 -19.96 -10.12
CA PHE A 65 -11.97 -18.97 -10.63
C PHE A 65 -12.63 -18.14 -9.53
N SER A 66 -12.90 -18.73 -8.36
CA SER A 66 -13.39 -17.99 -7.20
C SER A 66 -12.37 -16.92 -6.75
N LEU A 67 -11.09 -17.28 -6.66
CA LEU A 67 -10.02 -16.35 -6.29
C LEU A 67 -9.85 -15.24 -7.34
N VAL A 68 -9.95 -15.56 -8.63
CA VAL A 68 -9.91 -14.58 -9.73
C VAL A 68 -11.03 -13.54 -9.54
N ASN A 69 -12.25 -14.01 -9.33
CA ASN A 69 -13.42 -13.13 -9.19
C ASN A 69 -13.29 -12.21 -7.96
N ASP A 70 -12.84 -12.75 -6.84
CA ASP A 70 -12.61 -12.00 -5.61
C ASP A 70 -11.55 -10.89 -5.77
N VAL A 71 -10.42 -11.23 -6.39
CA VAL A 71 -9.35 -10.27 -6.66
C VAL A 71 -9.83 -9.20 -7.62
N GLN A 72 -10.49 -9.58 -8.71
CA GLN A 72 -11.02 -8.63 -9.70
C GLN A 72 -12.03 -7.67 -9.07
N LEU A 73 -12.95 -8.18 -8.24
CA LEU A 73 -13.93 -7.37 -7.54
C LEU A 73 -13.24 -6.35 -6.62
N THR A 74 -12.26 -6.81 -5.83
CA THR A 74 -11.54 -5.95 -4.88
C THR A 74 -10.79 -4.85 -5.62
N VAL A 75 -10.01 -5.18 -6.67
CA VAL A 75 -9.26 -4.20 -7.46
C VAL A 75 -10.18 -3.19 -8.14
N ARG A 76 -11.34 -3.63 -8.68
CA ARG A 76 -12.33 -2.73 -9.28
C ARG A 76 -12.91 -1.76 -8.23
N GLN A 77 -13.22 -2.26 -7.04
CA GLN A 77 -13.72 -1.42 -5.94
C GLN A 77 -12.68 -0.38 -5.50
N GLN A 78 -11.40 -0.76 -5.39
CA GLN A 78 -10.33 0.18 -5.05
C GLN A 78 -10.12 1.21 -6.16
N THR A 79 -10.13 0.80 -7.43
CA THR A 79 -10.02 1.71 -8.57
C THR A 79 -11.18 2.71 -8.59
N HIS A 80 -12.42 2.22 -8.44
CA HIS A 80 -13.61 3.07 -8.38
C HIS A 80 -13.53 4.06 -7.21
N PHE A 81 -13.06 3.61 -6.03
CA PHE A 81 -12.84 4.48 -4.89
C PHE A 81 -11.83 5.60 -5.21
N LEU A 82 -10.66 5.26 -5.77
CA LEU A 82 -9.62 6.22 -6.14
C LEU A 82 -10.08 7.22 -7.22
N THR A 83 -10.91 6.77 -8.17
CA THR A 83 -11.57 7.65 -9.14
C THR A 83 -12.55 8.60 -8.46
N LYS A 84 -13.35 8.11 -7.50
CA LYS A 84 -14.35 8.92 -6.78
C LYS A 84 -13.72 9.93 -5.83
N THR A 85 -12.59 9.60 -5.19
CA THR A 85 -11.89 10.49 -4.24
C THR A 85 -10.87 11.43 -4.89
N ALA A 86 -10.85 11.51 -6.23
CA ALA A 86 -10.02 12.44 -7.01
C ALA A 86 -8.50 12.31 -6.77
N SER A 87 -8.01 11.11 -6.44
CA SER A 87 -6.55 10.81 -6.39
C SER A 87 -6.00 10.25 -7.71
N LEU A 88 -6.88 9.94 -8.67
CA LEU A 88 -6.50 9.65 -10.05
C LEU A 88 -7.02 10.78 -10.94
N PRO A 89 -6.16 11.57 -11.62
CA PRO A 89 -6.64 12.53 -12.59
C PRO A 89 -7.47 11.80 -13.64
N SER A 90 -8.71 12.25 -13.81
CA SER A 90 -9.60 11.77 -14.87
C SER A 90 -8.85 11.97 -16.20
N THR A 91 -8.62 10.86 -16.90
CA THR A 91 -7.95 10.77 -18.21
C THR A 91 -6.41 10.77 -18.19
N THR A 92 -5.86 9.60 -18.54
CA THR A 92 -4.58 9.39 -19.24
C THR A 92 -3.26 9.90 -18.63
N LYS A 93 -2.43 8.91 -18.25
CA LYS A 93 -0.96 8.95 -18.09
C LYS A 93 -0.43 9.60 -16.79
N THR A 94 0.03 8.71 -15.91
CA THR A 94 0.98 8.96 -14.81
C THR A 94 0.36 9.66 -13.59
N ILE A 95 0.32 8.94 -12.47
CA ILE A 95 0.16 9.53 -11.14
C ILE A 95 1.44 10.33 -10.86
N PRO A 96 1.42 11.67 -10.84
CA PRO A 96 2.62 12.40 -10.47
C PRO A 96 2.89 12.13 -9.00
N PHE A 97 4.06 11.58 -8.69
CA PHE A 97 4.57 11.55 -7.32
C PHE A 97 4.77 13.00 -6.87
N ARG A 98 3.75 13.60 -6.24
CA ARG A 98 3.90 14.88 -5.56
C ARG A 98 4.38 14.61 -4.15
N ARG A 99 5.70 14.69 -3.95
CA ARG A 99 6.24 14.96 -2.61
C ARG A 99 5.60 16.28 -2.15
N SER A 100 4.87 16.25 -1.05
CA SER A 100 4.27 17.46 -0.46
C SER A 100 5.38 18.31 0.17
N VAL A 101 6.19 18.97 -0.66
CA VAL A 101 7.20 19.95 -0.20
C VAL A 101 6.55 21.19 0.39
N ALA A 102 5.26 21.45 0.13
CA ALA A 102 4.56 22.62 0.67
C ALA A 102 4.42 22.57 2.21
N GLY A 103 4.22 21.37 2.79
CA GLY A 103 4.19 21.20 4.24
C GLY A 103 5.58 21.33 4.85
N GLU A 104 6.54 20.56 4.32
CA GLU A 104 7.93 20.56 4.78
C GLU A 104 8.57 21.96 4.69
N GLN A 105 8.32 22.71 3.60
CA GLN A 105 8.84 24.06 3.41
C GLN A 105 8.22 25.07 4.37
N LYS A 106 6.91 24.98 4.62
CA LYS A 106 6.21 25.86 5.56
C LYS A 106 6.71 25.63 6.99
N GLU A 107 6.91 24.37 7.37
CA GLU A 107 7.49 24.03 8.66
C GLU A 107 8.93 24.57 8.77
N LEU A 108 9.77 24.39 7.75
CA LEU A 108 11.12 24.94 7.69
C LEU A 108 11.14 26.48 7.80
N GLU A 109 10.22 27.19 7.14
CA GLU A 109 10.10 28.65 7.24
C GLU A 109 9.74 29.08 8.67
N ILE A 110 8.81 28.38 9.32
CA ILE A 110 8.44 28.63 10.72
C ILE A 110 9.65 28.41 11.64
N TRP A 111 10.37 27.29 11.49
CA TRP A 111 11.56 26.99 12.28
C TRP A 111 12.68 27.99 12.06
N THR A 112 12.89 28.42 10.82
CA THR A 112 13.91 29.43 10.47
C THR A 112 13.57 30.80 11.04
N GLY A 113 12.29 31.19 11.01
CA GLY A 113 11.81 32.42 11.65
C GLY A 113 11.92 32.40 13.18
N ALA A 114 11.67 31.26 13.81
CA ALA A 114 11.88 31.09 15.24
C ALA A 114 13.37 31.21 15.61
N LEU A 115 14.25 30.57 14.83
CA LEU A 115 15.69 30.60 15.06
C LEU A 115 16.27 32.02 14.91
N SER A 116 15.83 32.79 13.91
CA SER A 116 16.29 34.17 13.73
C SER A 116 15.86 35.06 14.90
N THR A 117 14.64 34.86 15.41
CA THR A 117 14.14 35.56 16.60
C THR A 117 14.99 35.24 17.84
N ILE A 118 15.33 33.96 18.05
CA ILE A 118 16.21 33.54 19.15
C ILE A 118 17.59 34.19 19.01
N GLN A 119 18.17 34.16 17.81
CA GLN A 119 19.49 34.75 17.56
C GLN A 119 19.50 36.26 17.82
N GLN A 120 18.43 36.97 17.44
CA GLN A 120 18.29 38.40 17.70
C GLN A 120 18.23 38.69 19.21
N ARG A 121 17.45 37.92 19.97
CA ARG A 121 17.38 38.05 21.44
C ARG A 121 18.72 37.73 22.10
N LEU A 122 19.45 36.75 21.60
CA LEU A 122 20.75 36.37 22.13
C LEU A 122 21.81 37.45 21.87
N GLN A 123 21.75 38.12 20.72
CA GLN A 123 22.58 39.30 20.44
C GLN A 123 22.21 40.51 21.30
N GLU A 124 20.91 40.73 21.55
CA GLU A 124 20.41 41.77 22.44
C GLU A 124 20.92 41.56 23.88
N ILE A 125 20.80 40.34 24.40
CA ILE A 125 21.33 39.97 25.72
C ILE A 125 22.84 40.15 25.79
N LYS A 126 23.58 39.74 24.75
CA LYS A 126 25.04 39.91 24.68
C LYS A 126 25.44 41.40 24.68
N ARG A 127 24.67 42.27 24.03
CA ARG A 127 24.93 43.71 24.04
C ARG A 127 24.65 44.33 25.40
N ILE A 128 23.59 43.89 26.08
CA ILE A 128 23.26 44.35 27.43
C ILE A 128 24.36 43.92 28.41
N SER A 129 24.81 42.66 28.36
CA SER A 129 25.87 42.17 29.25
C SER A 129 27.24 42.80 29.01
N LEU A 130 27.56 43.18 27.76
CA LEU A 130 28.76 43.94 27.43
C LEU A 130 28.65 45.43 27.79
N GLY A 131 27.44 45.99 27.79
CA GLY A 131 27.16 47.37 28.23
C GLY A 131 27.25 47.55 29.74
N GLU A 132 26.88 46.54 30.52
CA GLU A 132 26.93 46.59 31.99
C GLU A 132 28.36 46.43 32.56
N GLN A 133 29.33 45.92 31.79
CA GLN A 133 30.73 45.82 32.24
C GLN A 133 31.51 47.15 32.22
N GLN A 134 30.94 48.25 31.70
CA GLN A 134 31.58 49.57 31.71
C GLN A 134 31.02 50.55 32.75
N SER A 135 30.18 50.08 33.68
CA SER A 135 29.65 50.93 34.76
C SER A 135 29.69 50.21 36.10
N THR A 136 30.90 49.96 36.60
CA THR A 136 31.15 49.92 38.04
C THR A 136 32.36 50.81 38.32
N PRO A 137 32.22 51.85 39.18
CA PRO A 137 33.32 52.72 39.57
C PRO A 137 34.35 52.02 40.45
#